data_AF-A0A2N5MZM4-F1
#
_entry.id   AF-A0A2N5MZM4-F1
#
_cell.length_a   1.000
_cell.length_b   1.000
_cell.length_c   1.000
_cell.angle_alpha   90.00
_cell.angle_beta   90.00
_cell.angle_gamma   90.00
#
_symmetry.space_group_name_H-M   'P 1'
#
loop_
_entity.id
_entity.type
_entity.pdbx_description
1 polymer ?
#
loop_
_entity_poly.entity_id
_entity_poly.type
_entity_poly.pdbx_seq_one_letter_code
_entity_poly.pdbx_strand_id
1 'polypeptide(L)' 'MDIKIGDKNKIKNSSIGHTIKQPGDILESSQKKSWLERHPVLLSLMTGAVTGFIFLFSFWKEVVNWMENLFG' A
#
# COMPACT_ATOMS: atom_id res chain seq x y z
N MET A 1 -29.52 29.34 13.46
CA MET A 1 -28.27 29.97 12.99
C MET A 1 -28.17 29.66 11.51
N ASP A 2 -28.21 30.68 10.65
CA ASP A 2 -28.15 30.53 9.20
C ASP A 2 -26.73 30.85 8.74
N ILE A 3 -25.99 29.84 8.28
CA ILE A 3 -24.61 30.02 7.81
C ILE A 3 -24.69 30.40 6.33
N LYS A 4 -24.67 31.70 6.03
CA LYS A 4 -24.57 32.21 4.66
C LYS A 4 -23.10 32.21 4.22
N ILE A 5 -22.76 31.29 3.31
CA ILE A 5 -21.47 31.27 2.61
C ILE A 5 -21.68 31.97 1.26
N GLY A 6 -20.95 33.06 1.05
CA GLY A 6 -21.10 33.96 -0.10
C GLY A 6 -20.89 33.32 -1.47
N ASP A 7 -21.52 33.93 -2.46
CA ASP A 7 -21.65 33.43 -3.82
C ASP A 7 -20.29 33.31 -4.53
N LYS A 8 -20.04 32.13 -5.13
CA LYS A 8 -18.87 31.76 -5.96
C LYS A 8 -17.53 31.40 -5.29
N ASN A 9 -17.42 31.25 -3.96
CA ASN A 9 -16.17 30.73 -3.41
C ASN A 9 -16.12 29.18 -3.49
N LYS A 10 -15.31 28.63 -4.41
CA LYS A 10 -15.09 27.18 -4.52
C LYS A 10 -14.19 26.71 -3.39
N ILE A 11 -14.80 26.32 -2.27
CA ILE A 11 -14.09 25.63 -1.19
C ILE A 11 -13.72 24.24 -1.70
N LYS A 12 -12.51 24.11 -2.24
CA LYS A 12 -11.90 22.82 -2.54
C LYS A 12 -10.94 22.47 -1.41
N ASN A 13 -11.16 21.31 -0.80
CA ASN A 13 -10.33 20.72 0.24
C ASN A 13 -10.32 21.47 1.58
N SER A 14 -11.50 21.84 2.10
CA SER A 14 -11.61 22.36 3.46
C SER A 14 -12.56 21.49 4.28
N SER A 15 -12.07 21.01 5.40
CA SER A 15 -12.88 20.31 6.40
C SER A 15 -13.43 21.35 7.36
N ILE A 16 -14.71 21.70 7.19
CA ILE A 16 -15.43 22.58 8.12
C ILE A 16 -16.22 21.65 9.05
N GLY A 17 -15.55 21.27 10.12
CA GLY A 17 -16.05 20.40 11.17
C GLY A 17 -15.18 20.61 12.40
N HIS A 18 -15.82 20.95 13.50
CA HIS A 18 -15.20 21.26 14.78
C HIS A 18 -14.66 19.97 15.41
N THR A 19 -13.49 19.46 14.98
CA THR A 19 -12.83 18.37 15.70
C THR A 19 -12.10 18.97 16.90
N ILE A 20 -12.79 18.97 18.04
CA ILE A 20 -12.17 19.21 19.34
C ILE A 20 -11.08 18.15 19.50
N LYS A 21 -9.82 18.57 19.33
CA LYS A 21 -8.65 17.73 19.61
C LYS A 21 -8.67 17.38 21.10
N GLN A 22 -9.01 16.13 21.43
CA GLN A 22 -8.80 15.64 22.79
C GLN A 22 -7.30 15.42 23.01
N PRO A 23 -6.74 15.83 24.16
CA PRO A 23 -5.35 15.56 24.50
C PRO A 23 -5.25 14.09 24.96
N GLY A 24 -5.07 13.20 23.99
CA GLY A 24 -5.04 11.75 24.19
C GLY A 24 -4.83 10.94 22.91
N ASP A 25 -5.06 11.54 21.73
CA ASP A 25 -4.73 10.92 20.44
C ASP A 25 -3.22 11.00 20.18
N ILE A 26 -2.50 10.07 20.79
CA ILE A 26 -1.21 9.59 20.33
C ILE A 26 -1.33 9.18 18.86
N LEU A 27 -0.94 10.10 17.98
CA LEU A 27 -0.41 9.81 16.64
C LEU A 27 -1.29 8.87 15.79
N GLU A 28 -2.56 9.19 15.57
CA GLU A 28 -3.17 8.80 14.28
C GLU A 28 -2.58 9.72 13.21
N SER A 29 -1.32 9.46 12.86
CA SER A 29 -0.90 9.70 11.49
C SER A 29 -1.93 8.96 10.64
N SER A 30 -2.67 9.70 9.82
CA SER A 30 -3.46 9.16 8.72
C SER A 30 -2.52 8.35 7.82
N GLN A 31 -2.16 7.13 8.24
CA GLN A 31 -1.46 6.15 7.43
C GLN A 31 -2.49 5.68 6.41
N LYS A 32 -2.54 6.42 5.31
CA LYS A 32 -3.30 6.05 4.13
C LYS A 32 -2.81 4.65 3.76
N LYS A 33 -3.65 3.63 4.00
CA LYS A 33 -3.32 2.22 3.75
C LYS A 33 -2.61 2.09 2.42
N SER A 34 -1.45 1.45 2.42
CA SER A 34 -0.63 1.29 1.21
C SER A 34 -1.44 0.55 0.15
N TRP A 35 -1.19 0.84 -1.14
CA TRP A 35 -1.86 0.16 -2.26
C TRP A 35 -1.77 -1.37 -2.16
N LEU A 36 -0.68 -1.86 -1.57
CA LEU A 36 -0.42 -3.28 -1.29
C LEU A 36 -1.46 -3.88 -0.31
N GLU A 37 -1.84 -3.13 0.73
CA GLU A 37 -2.85 -3.55 1.71
C GLU A 37 -4.27 -3.46 1.14
N ARG A 38 -4.48 -2.57 0.18
CA ARG A 38 -5.78 -2.37 -0.48
C ARG A 38 -6.12 -3.53 -1.43
N HIS A 39 -5.11 -4.13 -2.07
CA HIS A 39 -5.30 -5.16 -3.10
C HIS A 39 -4.36 -6.38 -2.91
N PRO A 40 -4.50 -7.14 -1.81
CA PRO A 40 -3.66 -8.30 -1.53
C PRO A 40 -3.76 -9.39 -2.61
N VAL A 41 -4.94 -9.56 -3.22
CA VAL A 41 -5.15 -10.55 -4.29
C VAL A 41 -4.32 -10.20 -5.53
N LEU A 42 -4.28 -8.93 -5.93
CA LEU A 42 -3.50 -8.50 -7.10
C LEU A 42 -2.00 -8.71 -6.86
N LEU A 43 -1.54 -8.45 -5.63
CA LEU A 43 -0.16 -8.75 -5.23
C LEU A 43 0.13 -10.25 -5.38
N SER A 44 -0.76 -11.11 -4.86
CA SER A 44 -0.60 -12.57 -4.95
C SER A 44 -0.58 -13.08 -6.39
N LEU A 45 -1.39 -12.48 -7.27
CA LEU A 45 -1.43 -12.81 -8.69
C LEU A 45 -0.13 -12.42 -9.39
N MET A 46 0.38 -11.21 -9.11
CA MET A 46 1.64 -10.73 -9.69
C MET A 46 2.83 -11.55 -9.21
N THR A 47 2.89 -11.87 -7.91
CA THR A 47 3.95 -12.73 -7.37
C THR A 47 3.87 -14.12 -7.99
N GLY A 48 2.68 -14.71 -8.13
CA GLY A 48 2.50 -16.02 -8.77
C GLY A 48 2.93 -16.01 -10.24
N ALA A 49 2.58 -14.97 -10.99
CA ALA A 49 2.99 -14.81 -12.38
C ALA A 49 4.52 -14.66 -12.52
N VAL A 50 5.13 -13.84 -11.67
CA VAL A 50 6.59 -13.63 -11.67
C VAL A 50 7.32 -14.91 -11.27
N THR A 51 6.89 -15.58 -10.20
CA THR A 51 7.48 -16.86 -9.77
C THR A 51 7.35 -17.91 -10.86
N GLY A 52 6.16 -18.08 -11.46
CA GLY A 52 5.96 -18.99 -12.57
C GLY A 52 6.89 -18.68 -13.75
N PHE A 53 7.00 -17.40 -14.13
CA PHE A 53 7.91 -16.96 -15.18
C PHE A 53 9.38 -17.28 -14.88
N ILE A 54 9.84 -17.06 -13.64
CA ILE A 54 11.20 -17.40 -13.21
C ILE A 54 11.45 -18.92 -13.31
N PHE A 55 10.44 -19.75 -13.03
CA PHE A 55 10.54 -21.20 -13.17
C PHE A 55 10.77 -21.69 -14.60
N LEU A 56 10.43 -20.90 -15.63
CA LEU A 56 10.61 -21.29 -17.04
C LEU A 56 12.07 -21.21 -17.52
N PHE A 57 12.96 -20.55 -16.78
CA PHE A 57 14.33 -20.36 -17.24
C PHE A 57 15.20 -21.60 -17.02
N SER A 58 16.16 -21.83 -17.92
CA SER A 58 17.06 -23.00 -17.87
C SER A 58 18.14 -22.93 -16.76
N PHE A 59 18.27 -21.79 -16.05
CA PHE A 59 19.36 -21.57 -15.09
C PHE A 59 19.20 -22.34 -13.76
N TRP A 60 18.08 -23.04 -13.52
CA TRP A 60 17.87 -23.81 -12.30
C TRP A 60 18.94 -24.86 -12.03
N LYS A 61 19.55 -25.42 -13.08
CA LYS A 61 20.67 -26.35 -12.92
C LYS A 61 21.86 -25.71 -12.20
N GLU A 62 22.15 -24.46 -12.52
CA GLU A 62 23.24 -23.71 -11.90
C GLU A 62 22.91 -23.33 -10.46
N VAL A 63 21.64 -23.01 -10.17
CA VAL A 63 21.13 -22.77 -8.81
C VAL A 63 21.25 -24.03 -7.94
N VAL A 64 20.86 -25.20 -8.47
CA VAL A 64 20.97 -26.47 -7.75
C VAL A 64 22.43 -26.81 -7.47
N ASN A 65 23.31 -26.72 -8.48
CA ASN A 65 24.74 -26.96 -8.33
C ASN A 65 25.39 -25.99 -7.31
N TRP A 66 24.93 -24.74 -7.26
CA TRP A 66 25.36 -23.78 -6.24
C TRP A 66 24.91 -24.19 -4.83
N MET A 67 23.66 -24.64 -4.66
CA MET A 67 23.18 -25.13 -3.37
C MET A 67 23.93 -26.40 -2.92
N GLU A 68 24.20 -27.33 -3.83
CA GLU A 68 24.96 -28.54 -3.54
C GLU A 68 26.38 -28.22 -3.04
N ASN A 69 27.06 -27.25 -3.66
CA ASN A 69 28.38 -26.81 -3.20
C ASN A 69 28.37 -26.03 -1.87
N LEU A 70 27.21 -25.54 -1.42
CA LEU A 70 27.07 -24.86 -0.13
C LEU A 70 26.82 -25.82 1.04
N PHE A 71 26.20 -26.97 0.77
CA PHE A 71 25.78 -27.93 1.79
C PHE A 71 26.50 -29.28 1.72
N GLY A 72 27.28 -29.55 0.66
CA GLY A 72 28.13 -30.74 0.48
C GLY A 72 29.58 -30.46 0.80
#